data_AF-A0A0G9MP30-F1
#
_entry.id   AF-A0A0G9MP30-F1
#
_cell.length_a   1.000
_cell.length_b   1.000
_cell.length_c   1.000
_cell.angle_alpha   90.00
_cell.angle_beta   90.00
_cell.angle_gamma   90.00
#
_symmetry.space_group_name_H-M   'P 1'
#
loop_
_entity.id
_entity.type
_entity.pdbx_description
1 polymer ?
#
loop_
_entity_poly.entity_id
_entity_poly.type
_entity_poly.pdbx_seq_one_letter_code
_entity_poly.pdbx_strand_id
1 'polypeptide(L)' 'LERIVTGQPLTIVRVGLDRYGRTLGVVYAGEVNTSCAMLSAGQAEYVRRWDNGGAVRRDCSELAK' A
#
# COMPACT_ATOMS: atom_id res chain seq x y z
N LEU A 1 7.67 -3.07 -8.62
CA LEU A 1 7.70 -1.84 -7.79
C LEU A 1 8.76 -0.82 -8.22
N GLU A 2 10.03 -1.19 -8.38
CA GLU A 2 11.11 -0.24 -8.71
C GLU A 2 10.77 0.75 -9.82
N ARG A 3 10.26 0.25 -10.96
CA ARG A 3 9.85 1.09 -12.11
C ARG A 3 8.81 2.16 -11.79
N ILE A 4 7.95 1.94 -10.79
CA ILE A 4 6.90 2.90 -10.42
C ILE A 4 7.31 3.79 -9.23
N VAL A 5 8.38 3.44 -8.53
CA VAL A 5 8.86 4.18 -7.33
C VAL A 5 10.01 5.11 -7.70
N THR A 6 10.94 4.66 -8.53
CA THR A 6 12.16 5.41 -8.84
C THR A 6 11.83 6.75 -9.49
N GLY A 7 12.30 7.84 -8.88
CA GLY A 7 12.10 9.20 -9.37
C GLY A 7 10.70 9.79 -9.09
N GLN A 8 9.82 9.07 -8.39
CA GLN A 8 8.50 9.58 -8.01
C GLN A 8 8.52 10.23 -6.62
N PRO A 9 7.71 11.27 -6.38
CA PRO A 9 7.46 11.77 -5.04
C PRO A 9 6.75 10.68 -4.22
N LEU A 10 7.27 10.42 -3.00
CA LEU A 10 6.69 9.42 -2.10
C LEU A 10 5.89 10.08 -0.99
N THR A 11 4.66 9.61 -0.82
CA THR A 11 3.80 9.99 0.31
C THR A 11 3.52 8.77 1.17
N ILE A 12 3.71 8.91 2.49
CA ILE A 12 3.45 7.82 3.46
C ILE A 12 2.28 8.24 4.36
N VAL A 13 1.15 7.55 4.21
CA VAL A 13 0.03 7.64 5.15
C VAL A 13 0.27 6.65 6.28
N ARG A 14 0.72 7.16 7.43
CA ARG A 14 1.05 6.33 8.60
C ARG A 14 -0.23 5.82 9.26
N VAL A 15 -0.31 4.52 9.48
CA VAL A 15 -1.42 3.87 10.20
C VAL A 15 -1.03 3.42 11.61
N GLY A 16 0.28 3.31 11.89
CA GLY A 16 0.76 2.94 13.22
C GLY A 16 2.21 2.50 13.21
N LEU A 17 2.60 1.81 14.28
CA LEU A 17 3.89 1.16 14.41
C LEU A 17 3.69 -0.34 14.64
N ASP A 18 4.64 -1.16 14.18
CA ASP A 18 4.70 -2.56 14.59
C ASP A 18 5.40 -2.73 15.94
N ARG A 19 5.47 -3.98 16.45
CA ARG A 19 6.13 -4.30 17.73
C ARG A 19 7.63 -3.97 17.79
N TYR A 20 8.24 -3.70 16.65
CA TYR A 20 9.65 -3.33 16.52
C TYR A 20 9.84 -1.82 16.33
N GLY A 21 8.77 -1.03 16.41
CA GLY A 21 8.81 0.42 16.22
C GLY A 21 8.91 0.86 14.76
N ARG A 22 8.68 -0.04 13.78
CA ARG A 22 8.70 0.31 12.35
C ARG A 22 7.36 0.92 11.95
N THR A 23 7.39 1.89 11.04
CA THR A 23 6.18 2.51 10.50
C THR A 23 5.37 1.51 9.69
N LEU A 24 4.09 1.36 10.03
CA LEU A 24 3.07 0.76 9.18
C LEU A 24 2.33 1.88 8.45
N GLY A 25 2.08 1.71 7.16
CA GLY A 25 1.42 2.74 6.37
C GLY A 25 1.11 2.32 4.95
N VAL A 26 0.31 3.13 4.29
CA VAL A 26 0.09 3.08 2.83
C VAL A 26 1.08 4.04 2.18
N VAL A 27 1.76 3.56 1.14
CA VAL A 27 2.73 4.36 0.38
C VAL A 27 2.19 4.64 -1.01
N TYR A 28 2.25 5.91 -1.41
CA TYR A 28 1.93 6.38 -2.75
C TYR A 28 3.22 6.82 -3.45
N ALA A 29 3.37 6.43 -4.71
CA ALA A 29 4.37 6.96 -5.62
C ALA A 29 3.65 7.83 -6.67
N GLY A 30 3.77 9.15 -6.54
CA GLY A 30 2.84 10.06 -7.20
C GLY A 30 1.40 9.79 -6.74
N GLU A 31 0.52 9.52 -7.70
CA GLU A 31 -0.89 9.17 -7.44
C GLU A 31 -1.13 7.65 -7.27
N VAL A 32 -0.08 6.83 -7.44
CA VAL A 32 -0.22 5.36 -7.46
C VAL A 32 -0.03 4.79 -6.05
N ASN A 33 -1.06 4.16 -5.51
CA ASN A 33 -0.93 3.33 -4.30
C ASN A 33 -0.07 2.08 -4.62
N THR A 34 1.08 1.98 -3.96
CA THR A 34 2.05 0.89 -4.18
C THR A 34 1.49 -0.49 -3.83
N SER A 35 0.57 -0.59 -2.87
CA SER A 35 -0.10 -1.84 -2.52
C SER A 35 -0.95 -2.33 -3.71
N CYS A 36 -1.69 -1.43 -4.34
CA CYS A 36 -2.52 -1.76 -5.50
C CYS A 36 -1.68 -2.22 -6.69
N ALA A 37 -0.51 -1.59 -6.91
CA ALA A 37 0.42 -2.02 -7.95
C ALA A 37 1.04 -3.40 -7.69
N MET A 38 1.28 -3.76 -6.43
CA MET A 38 1.74 -5.11 -6.09
C MET A 38 0.63 -6.15 -6.25
N LEU A 39 -0.61 -5.82 -5.83
CA LEU A 39 -1.78 -6.68 -5.97
C LEU A 39 -2.08 -6.96 -7.46
N SER A 40 -2.09 -5.93 -8.30
CA SER A 40 -2.36 -6.09 -9.74
C SER A 40 -1.30 -6.92 -10.47
N ALA A 41 -0.05 -6.85 -10.00
CA ALA A 41 1.06 -7.62 -10.53
C ALA A 41 1.15 -9.06 -9.96
N GLY A 42 0.25 -9.45 -9.05
CA GLY A 42 0.31 -10.75 -8.35
C GLY A 42 1.53 -10.91 -7.44
N GLN A 43 2.15 -9.80 -7.01
CA GLN A 43 3.34 -9.77 -6.15
C GLN A 43 3.00 -9.63 -4.66
N ALA A 44 1.72 -9.40 -4.34
CA ALA A 44 1.19 -9.35 -3.00
C ALA A 44 -0.20 -9.97 -2.97
N GLU A 45 -0.63 -10.35 -1.76
CA GLU A 45 -1.99 -10.78 -1.47
C GLU A 45 -2.66 -9.78 -0.54
N TYR A 46 -3.95 -9.55 -0.76
CA TYR A 46 -4.74 -8.70 0.12
C TYR A 46 -5.11 -9.47 1.40
N VAL A 47 -4.78 -8.90 2.56
CA VAL A 47 -5.12 -9.48 3.86
C VAL A 47 -6.02 -8.50 4.60
N ARG A 48 -7.34 -8.75 4.55
CA ARG A 48 -8.37 -7.85 5.12
C ARG A 48 -8.11 -7.43 6.56
N ARG A 49 -7.61 -8.33 7.41
CA ARG A 49 -7.32 -8.02 8.83
C ARG A 49 -6.15 -7.05 9.05
N TRP A 50 -5.37 -6.75 8.01
CA TRP A 50 -4.25 -5.79 8.06
C TRP A 50 -4.62 -4.43 7.45
N ASP A 51 -5.74 -4.34 6.73
CA ASP A 51 -6.18 -3.11 6.06
C ASP A 51 -6.94 -2.19 7.03
N ASN A 52 -6.20 -1.62 7.97
CA ASN A 52 -6.72 -0.72 9.00
C ASN A 52 -7.44 0.47 8.35
N GLY A 53 -8.75 0.59 8.60
CA GLY A 53 -9.58 1.64 8.01
C GLY A 53 -9.85 1.46 6.50
N GLY A 54 -9.58 0.27 5.95
CA GLY A 54 -9.87 -0.05 4.55
C GLY A 54 -9.14 0.82 3.55
N ALA A 55 -7.94 1.31 3.87
CA ALA A 55 -7.20 2.26 3.05
C ALA A 55 -6.78 1.64 1.70
N VAL A 56 -6.30 0.40 1.69
CA VAL A 56 -5.95 -0.30 0.44
C VAL A 56 -7.22 -0.62 -0.35
N ARG A 57 -8.26 -1.12 0.33
CA ARG A 57 -9.53 -1.47 -0.33
C ARG A 57 -10.23 -0.26 -0.94
N ARG A 58 -10.11 0.94 -0.35
CA ARG A 58 -10.67 2.18 -0.91
C ARG A 58 -10.00 2.57 -2.23
N ASP A 59 -8.70 2.32 -2.37
CA ASP A 59 -7.94 2.71 -3.56
C ASP A 59 -7.99 1.66 -4.69
N CYS A 60 -8.15 0.39 -4.37
CA CYS A 60 -8.25 -0.68 -5.37
C CYS A 60 -9.25 -1.78 -4.98
N SER A 61 -10.53 -1.40 -4.94
CA SER A 61 -11.66 -2.28 -4.55
C SER A 61 -11.74 -3.58 -5.33
N GLU A 62 -11.40 -3.57 -6.62
CA GLU A 62 -11.47 -4.77 -7.47
C GLU A 62 -10.35 -5.79 -7.20
N LEU A 63 -9.24 -5.34 -6.60
CA LEU A 63 -8.07 -6.16 -6.28
C LEU A 63 -8.07 -6.61 -4.81
N ALA A 64 -8.68 -5.81 -3.94
CA ALA A 64 -8.73 -6.03 -2.49
C ALA A 64 -9.98 -6.81 -2.06
N LYS A 65 -10.07 -8.07 -2.50
CA LYS A 65 -11.22 -8.98 -2.24
C LYS A 65 -10.99 -9.86 -1.00
#